data_AF-G2QI51-F1
#
_entry.id   AF-G2QI51-F1
#
_cell.length_a   1.000
_cell.length_b   1.000
_cell.length_c   1.000
_cell.angle_alpha   90.00
_cell.angle_beta   90.00
_cell.angle_gamma   90.00
#
_symmetry.space_group_name_H-M   'P 1'
#
loop_
_entity.id
_entity.type
_entity.pdbx_description
1 polymer ?
#
loop_
_entity_poly.entity_id
_entity_poly.type
_entity_poly.pdbx_seq_one_letter_code
_entity_poly.pdbx_strand_id
1 'polypeptide(L)'
;MASAQVVNNSTGETALESGEAASSLPVRRSGRARKRPSGHGEDSDYKNGKVAASPVSSDSRRNPKRRAAPDAFNVPEHLLEASLGPWKENEQSEWPSWVELESDPAFFTAIMGLLGVKGARIEEVLSVDEDTLATLPPPVHGLVFLYEYVADQSPEVTYPGHDVWFANQTTHNACATIALLNIIMNAERLSLGEKLRHFKQESKDLSPPLRGNMINNSTWIRVAHNSFARRLDLLDAALSLQNEVDNKEKRARSSAAMQRRRKKKPKKERVKAGKSGDTPAYHFIAFVPVGQQVWQLDGLSSAPVCIGKSLSSMSFSSPAL
;
A
#
# COMPACT_ATOMS: atom_id res chain seq x y z
N MET A 1 -6.96 -8.58 13.27
CA MET A 1 -5.88 -9.03 14.17
C MET A 1 -4.92 -9.79 13.31
N ALA A 2 -3.76 -9.20 13.03
CA ALA A 2 -2.60 -9.86 12.46
C ALA A 2 -1.40 -9.09 13.00
N SER A 3 -0.55 -9.77 13.77
CA SER A 3 0.51 -9.18 14.57
C SER A 3 1.71 -10.10 14.56
N ALA A 4 2.91 -9.56 14.29
CA ALA A 4 4.02 -10.36 13.80
C ALA A 4 5.36 -10.02 14.52
N GLN A 5 6.07 -11.00 15.11
CA GLN A 5 7.23 -10.80 16.00
C GLN A 5 8.30 -11.93 16.09
N VAL A 6 9.59 -11.60 15.94
CA VAL A 6 10.63 -11.91 16.95
C VAL A 6 11.78 -12.89 16.56
N VAL A 7 11.64 -14.21 16.79
CA VAL A 7 12.77 -15.04 17.33
C VAL A 7 13.53 -16.02 16.38
N ASN A 8 13.83 -17.30 16.71
CA ASN A 8 14.87 -18.10 16.00
C ASN A 8 14.68 -19.65 15.90
N ASN A 9 15.33 -20.30 14.90
CA ASN A 9 14.98 -21.56 14.19
C ASN A 9 15.41 -22.94 14.80
N SER A 10 14.64 -24.03 14.53
CA SER A 10 15.17 -25.41 14.33
C SER A 10 14.20 -26.41 13.62
N THR A 11 14.54 -26.80 12.38
CA THR A 11 14.34 -28.11 11.67
C THR A 11 13.23 -29.12 12.04
N GLY A 12 12.46 -29.56 11.02
CA GLY A 12 11.73 -30.85 11.01
C GLY A 12 11.00 -31.11 9.67
N GLU A 13 11.24 -32.25 9.02
CA GLU A 13 10.68 -32.63 7.70
C GLU A 13 9.40 -33.50 7.79
N THR A 14 8.52 -33.43 6.77
CA THR A 14 7.77 -34.53 6.08
C THR A 14 6.71 -33.92 5.13
N ALA A 15 6.77 -34.15 3.82
CA ALA A 15 6.14 -35.26 3.06
C ALA A 15 4.58 -35.23 3.10
N LEU A 16 3.91 -34.66 2.09
CA LEU A 16 3.47 -35.28 0.82
C LEU A 16 2.14 -36.07 0.91
N GLU A 17 1.06 -35.54 0.35
CA GLU A 17 0.04 -36.35 -0.32
C GLU A 17 -0.73 -35.58 -1.40
N SER A 18 -1.19 -36.29 -2.43
CA SER A 18 -1.70 -35.75 -3.70
C SER A 18 -3.20 -36.01 -3.88
N GLY A 19 -3.93 -35.06 -4.48
CA GLY A 19 -5.34 -35.25 -4.86
C GLY A 19 -5.76 -34.43 -6.07
N GLU A 20 -5.83 -35.05 -7.25
CA GLU A 20 -6.45 -34.45 -8.43
C GLU A 20 -7.99 -34.49 -8.31
N ALA A 21 -8.64 -33.37 -8.62
CA ALA A 21 -10.08 -33.35 -8.92
C ALA A 21 -10.43 -32.22 -9.90
N ALA A 22 -10.64 -32.55 -11.17
CA ALA A 22 -11.09 -31.61 -12.18
C ALA A 22 -12.62 -31.40 -12.10
N SER A 23 -13.10 -30.15 -12.04
CA SER A 23 -14.48 -29.83 -12.40
C SER A 23 -14.66 -28.41 -12.94
N SER A 24 -15.46 -28.31 -13.99
CA SER A 24 -15.73 -27.15 -14.85
C SER A 24 -16.30 -25.90 -14.15
N LEU A 25 -15.82 -24.72 -14.54
CA LEU A 25 -16.39 -23.41 -14.16
C LEU A 25 -17.66 -23.06 -14.97
N PRO A 26 -18.74 -22.54 -14.34
CA PRO A 26 -19.94 -22.10 -15.05
C PRO A 26 -19.84 -20.68 -15.63
N VAL A 27 -20.39 -20.49 -16.83
CA VAL A 27 -20.38 -19.23 -17.59
C VAL A 27 -21.31 -18.16 -16.98
N ARG A 28 -20.75 -16.99 -16.63
CA ARG A 28 -21.54 -15.82 -16.21
C ARG A 28 -22.37 -15.23 -17.37
N ARG A 29 -23.70 -15.38 -17.31
CA ARG A 29 -24.63 -14.66 -18.20
C ARG A 29 -24.81 -13.21 -17.74
N SER A 30 -24.48 -12.24 -18.60
CA SER A 30 -24.71 -10.81 -18.34
C SER A 30 -26.16 -10.41 -18.61
N GLY A 31 -26.88 -9.99 -17.56
CA GLY A 31 -28.24 -9.47 -17.69
C GLY A 31 -28.25 -8.03 -18.22
N ARG A 32 -28.60 -7.84 -19.50
CA ARG A 32 -28.98 -6.52 -20.03
C ARG A 32 -30.40 -6.58 -20.61
N ALA A 33 -31.34 -5.93 -19.92
CA ALA A 33 -32.74 -5.86 -20.35
C ALA A 33 -32.86 -5.21 -21.75
N ARG A 34 -33.44 -5.93 -22.70
CA ARG A 34 -33.83 -5.38 -24.01
C ARG A 34 -35.15 -4.64 -23.86
N LYS A 35 -35.17 -3.33 -24.18
CA LYS A 35 -36.41 -2.54 -24.28
C LYS A 35 -37.16 -2.98 -25.54
N ARG A 36 -38.43 -3.39 -25.41
CA ARG A 36 -39.28 -3.82 -26.52
C ARG A 36 -39.67 -2.62 -27.40
N PRO A 37 -39.78 -2.77 -28.73
CA PRO A 37 -40.42 -1.78 -29.61
C PRO A 37 -41.95 -1.90 -29.53
N SER A 38 -42.65 -0.80 -29.76
CA SER A 38 -44.11 -0.72 -29.86
C SER A 38 -44.55 -0.47 -31.31
N GLY A 39 -45.36 -1.37 -31.89
CA GLY A 39 -46.29 -1.03 -32.99
C GLY A 39 -47.56 -0.39 -32.42
N HIS A 40 -48.54 0.05 -33.21
CA HIS A 40 -48.71 0.06 -34.68
C HIS A 40 -49.53 1.31 -35.06
N GLY A 41 -49.56 1.65 -36.35
CA GLY A 41 -50.51 2.58 -36.96
C GLY A 41 -50.47 2.39 -38.48
N GLU A 42 -51.62 2.07 -39.08
CA GLU A 42 -51.77 1.69 -40.49
C GLU A 42 -52.03 2.90 -41.41
N ASP A 43 -52.14 2.63 -42.70
CA ASP A 43 -52.55 3.52 -43.81
C ASP A 43 -51.68 4.73 -44.18
N SER A 44 -50.92 4.60 -45.27
CA SER A 44 -51.24 5.29 -46.54
C SER A 44 -50.24 5.00 -47.68
N ASP A 45 -50.75 5.07 -48.92
CA ASP A 45 -50.13 4.70 -50.19
C ASP A 45 -48.71 5.22 -50.48
N TYR A 46 -47.91 4.37 -51.14
CA TYR A 46 -46.71 4.79 -51.86
C TYR A 46 -47.07 5.63 -53.11
N LYS A 47 -46.65 6.90 -53.13
CA LYS A 47 -46.47 7.66 -54.39
C LYS A 47 -45.03 8.13 -54.56
N ASN A 48 -44.48 7.78 -55.72
CA ASN A 48 -43.14 8.13 -56.19
C ASN A 48 -43.03 9.65 -56.44
N GLY A 49 -41.98 10.32 -55.94
CA GLY A 49 -41.95 11.79 -55.91
C GLY A 49 -40.63 12.48 -55.58
N LYS A 50 -39.68 12.45 -56.53
CA LYS A 50 -38.56 13.40 -56.73
C LYS A 50 -37.45 13.56 -55.67
N VAL A 51 -36.23 13.59 -56.20
CA VAL A 51 -34.96 13.90 -55.52
C VAL A 51 -34.93 15.34 -55.02
N ALA A 52 -34.49 15.53 -53.77
CA ALA A 52 -33.99 16.81 -53.25
C ALA A 52 -32.68 16.56 -52.48
N ALA A 53 -31.59 17.13 -52.97
CA ALA A 53 -30.28 16.98 -52.34
C ALA A 53 -30.24 17.72 -50.99
N SER A 54 -29.77 17.04 -49.93
CA SER A 54 -29.44 17.66 -48.65
C SER A 54 -27.91 17.74 -48.50
N PRO A 55 -27.36 18.85 -47.97
CA PRO A 55 -25.93 19.10 -48.03
C PRO A 55 -25.14 18.26 -47.03
N VAL A 56 -23.90 17.93 -47.41
CA VAL A 56 -22.95 17.19 -46.58
C VAL A 56 -22.57 18.02 -45.35
N SER A 57 -23.09 17.65 -44.17
CA SER A 57 -22.62 18.20 -42.89
C SER A 57 -21.55 17.29 -42.29
N SER A 58 -20.30 17.49 -42.71
CA SER A 58 -19.12 16.75 -42.24
C SER A 58 -18.64 17.20 -40.85
N ASP A 59 -19.57 17.38 -39.90
CA ASP A 59 -19.26 17.89 -38.56
C ASP A 59 -19.72 16.92 -37.46
N SER A 60 -18.98 15.82 -37.38
CA SER A 60 -18.97 14.95 -36.21
C SER A 60 -18.54 15.77 -34.99
N ARG A 61 -19.51 16.16 -34.16
CA ARG A 61 -19.30 16.90 -32.91
C ARG A 61 -18.48 16.07 -31.91
N ARG A 62 -17.17 15.96 -32.12
CA ARG A 62 -16.22 15.36 -31.19
C ARG A 62 -16.26 16.15 -29.90
N ASN A 63 -16.71 15.50 -28.82
CA ASN A 63 -16.70 16.08 -27.48
C ASN A 63 -15.24 16.30 -27.04
N PRO A 64 -14.75 17.56 -26.93
CA PRO A 64 -13.32 17.87 -26.79
C PRO A 64 -12.73 17.55 -25.40
N LYS A 65 -13.46 16.78 -24.58
CA LYS A 65 -13.09 16.40 -23.21
C LYS A 65 -12.57 14.97 -23.05
N ARG A 66 -12.69 14.12 -24.07
CA ARG A 66 -11.89 12.89 -24.11
C ARG A 66 -10.57 13.21 -24.79
N ARG A 67 -9.46 13.10 -24.05
CA ARG A 67 -8.15 12.89 -24.69
C ARG A 67 -8.29 11.63 -25.58
N ALA A 68 -7.74 11.67 -26.78
CA ALA A 68 -7.59 10.44 -27.56
C ALA A 68 -6.76 9.44 -26.74
N ALA A 69 -7.01 8.15 -26.93
CA ALA A 69 -5.99 7.16 -26.59
C ALA A 69 -4.73 7.47 -27.43
N PRO A 70 -3.51 7.26 -26.91
CA PRO A 70 -2.31 7.45 -27.71
C PRO A 70 -2.39 6.62 -28.99
N ASP A 71 -1.96 7.21 -30.12
CA ASP A 71 -2.22 6.64 -31.46
C ASP A 71 -1.57 5.27 -31.69
N ALA A 72 -0.54 4.93 -30.91
CA ALA A 72 -0.07 3.56 -30.73
C ALA A 72 0.43 3.36 -29.30
N PHE A 73 0.02 2.27 -28.66
CA PHE A 73 0.81 1.65 -27.61
C PHE A 73 1.84 0.74 -28.28
N ASN A 74 3.12 0.83 -27.91
CA ASN A 74 4.12 -0.12 -28.39
C ASN A 74 3.94 -1.44 -27.62
N VAL A 75 3.02 -2.26 -28.12
CA VAL A 75 2.58 -3.52 -27.52
C VAL A 75 3.45 -4.65 -28.09
N PRO A 76 4.18 -5.42 -27.26
CA PRO A 76 4.89 -6.61 -27.72
C PRO A 76 3.95 -7.58 -28.43
N GLU A 77 4.35 -8.13 -29.59
CA GLU A 77 3.52 -9.06 -30.36
C GLU A 77 3.06 -10.26 -29.52
N HIS A 78 3.94 -10.76 -28.66
CA HIS A 78 3.67 -11.85 -27.71
C HIS A 78 3.48 -11.32 -26.27
N LEU A 79 2.47 -10.47 -26.06
CA LEU A 79 2.14 -9.81 -24.79
C LEU A 79 2.15 -10.76 -23.57
N LEU A 80 1.52 -11.93 -23.69
CA LEU A 80 1.38 -12.88 -22.58
C LEU A 80 2.74 -13.45 -22.18
N GLU A 81 3.55 -13.85 -23.16
CA GLU A 81 4.89 -14.40 -22.96
C GLU A 81 5.85 -13.34 -22.39
N ALA A 82 5.80 -12.12 -22.92
CA ALA A 82 6.55 -10.98 -22.38
C ALA A 82 6.14 -10.62 -20.94
N SER A 83 4.89 -10.85 -20.56
CA SER A 83 4.38 -10.60 -19.20
C SER A 83 4.74 -11.73 -18.21
N LEU A 84 4.85 -12.97 -18.69
CA LEU A 84 5.14 -14.16 -17.88
C LEU A 84 6.63 -14.55 -17.85
N GLY A 85 7.45 -14.00 -18.74
CA GLY A 85 8.89 -14.27 -18.78
C GLY A 85 9.62 -13.88 -17.49
N PRO A 86 10.84 -14.38 -17.25
CA PRO A 86 11.63 -14.04 -16.06
C PRO A 86 11.81 -12.53 -15.84
N TRP A 87 12.12 -12.14 -14.61
CA TRP A 87 12.57 -10.78 -14.31
C TRP A 87 13.88 -10.50 -15.04
N LYS A 88 14.02 -9.34 -15.67
CA LYS A 88 15.35 -8.86 -16.08
C LYS A 88 16.14 -8.46 -14.83
N GLU A 89 17.46 -8.61 -14.89
CA GLU A 89 18.37 -8.49 -13.75
C GLU A 89 18.17 -7.22 -12.89
N ASN A 90 17.83 -6.09 -13.50
CA ASN A 90 17.59 -4.81 -12.81
C ASN A 90 16.11 -4.38 -12.73
N GLU A 91 15.18 -5.15 -13.31
CA GLU A 91 13.79 -4.72 -13.54
C GLU A 91 13.10 -4.30 -12.22
N GLN A 92 13.23 -5.09 -11.14
CA GLN A 92 12.67 -4.75 -9.83
C GLN A 92 13.18 -3.41 -9.26
N SER A 93 14.43 -3.04 -9.54
CA SER A 93 15.02 -1.78 -9.07
C SER A 93 14.44 -0.56 -9.76
N GLU A 94 14.02 -0.71 -11.02
CA GLU A 94 13.46 0.35 -11.88
C GLU A 94 12.02 0.75 -11.49
N TRP A 95 11.24 -0.15 -10.88
CA TRP A 95 9.85 0.13 -10.48
C TRP A 95 9.75 1.17 -9.35
N PRO A 96 9.26 2.41 -9.59
CA PRO A 96 9.25 3.45 -8.55
C PRO A 96 8.18 3.23 -7.47
N SER A 97 7.25 2.29 -7.68
CA SER A 97 6.09 2.07 -6.81
C SER A 97 6.38 1.07 -5.68
N TRP A 98 5.64 1.21 -4.59
CA TRP A 98 5.58 0.28 -3.47
C TRP A 98 4.32 -0.58 -3.60
N VAL A 99 4.42 -1.87 -3.31
CA VAL A 99 3.32 -2.84 -3.43
C VAL A 99 2.65 -3.04 -2.08
N GLU A 100 1.33 -3.24 -2.05
CA GLU A 100 0.66 -3.59 -0.80
C GLU A 100 1.13 -4.98 -0.34
N LEU A 101 1.77 -5.03 0.83
CA LEU A 101 2.35 -6.27 1.36
C LEU A 101 1.31 -7.04 2.17
N GLU A 102 1.18 -8.34 1.88
CA GLU A 102 0.40 -9.26 2.71
C GLU A 102 0.98 -9.38 4.12
N SER A 103 0.13 -9.59 5.12
CA SER A 103 0.51 -9.59 6.54
C SER A 103 1.14 -10.92 7.00
N ASP A 104 2.02 -11.49 6.17
CA ASP A 104 2.62 -12.80 6.40
C ASP A 104 3.96 -12.71 7.17
N PRO A 105 4.12 -13.46 8.29
CA PRO A 105 5.32 -13.40 9.12
C PRO A 105 6.61 -13.83 8.39
N ALA A 106 6.54 -14.72 7.41
CA ALA A 106 7.69 -15.16 6.62
C ALA A 106 8.12 -14.08 5.62
N PHE A 107 7.19 -13.36 4.98
CA PHE A 107 7.54 -12.20 4.13
C PHE A 107 8.26 -11.13 4.95
N PHE A 108 7.70 -10.76 6.10
CA PHE A 108 8.32 -9.80 7.02
C PHE A 108 9.72 -10.26 7.50
N THR A 109 9.88 -11.54 7.87
CA THR A 109 11.17 -12.15 8.23
C THR A 109 12.19 -12.01 7.10
N ALA A 110 11.80 -12.34 5.88
CA ALA A 110 12.71 -12.34 4.74
C ALA A 110 13.07 -10.91 4.31
N ILE A 111 12.13 -9.96 4.39
CA ILE A 111 12.41 -8.52 4.22
C ILE A 111 13.45 -8.05 5.25
N MET A 112 13.33 -8.41 6.54
CA MET A 112 14.36 -8.10 7.54
C MET A 112 15.75 -8.61 7.13
N GLY A 113 15.83 -9.86 6.65
CA GLY A 113 17.06 -10.47 6.15
C GLY A 113 17.66 -9.72 4.96
N LEU A 114 16.83 -9.31 3.99
CA LEU A 114 17.24 -8.52 2.82
C LEU A 114 17.71 -7.09 3.19
N LEU A 115 17.13 -6.51 4.24
CA LEU A 115 17.60 -5.25 4.84
C LEU A 115 18.90 -5.43 5.64
N GLY A 116 19.41 -6.66 5.78
CA GLY A 116 20.67 -7.00 6.43
C GLY A 116 20.58 -7.19 7.95
N VAL A 117 19.37 -7.32 8.50
CA VAL A 117 19.16 -7.62 9.93
C VAL A 117 19.50 -9.09 10.21
N LYS A 118 20.10 -9.36 11.38
CA LYS A 118 20.44 -10.72 11.82
C LYS A 118 20.03 -10.97 13.27
N GLY A 119 19.71 -12.23 13.58
CA GLY A 119 19.35 -12.69 14.93
C GLY A 119 17.87 -12.49 15.28
N ALA A 120 16.99 -12.43 14.28
CA ALA A 120 15.56 -12.16 14.43
C ALA A 120 14.75 -12.77 13.28
N ARG A 121 13.54 -13.26 13.56
CA ARG A 121 12.48 -13.59 12.59
C ARG A 121 11.24 -12.76 12.91
N ILE A 122 10.12 -13.07 12.29
CA ILE A 122 8.79 -12.58 12.63
C ILE A 122 7.83 -13.78 12.76
N GLU A 123 6.98 -13.80 13.80
CA GLU A 123 6.03 -14.88 14.17
C GLU A 123 4.63 -14.31 14.41
N GLU A 124 3.58 -14.98 13.95
CA GLU A 124 2.22 -14.50 14.20
C GLU A 124 1.77 -14.73 15.64
N VAL A 125 1.19 -13.69 16.25
CA VAL A 125 0.63 -13.72 17.60
C VAL A 125 -0.90 -13.71 17.52
N LEU A 126 -1.53 -14.81 17.92
CA LEU A 126 -2.99 -15.01 17.80
C LEU A 126 -3.82 -14.24 18.84
N SER A 127 -3.25 -13.94 20.00
CA SER A 127 -3.93 -13.24 21.10
C SER A 127 -2.95 -12.39 21.93
N VAL A 128 -3.46 -11.36 22.60
CA VAL A 128 -2.69 -10.35 23.35
C VAL A 128 -2.91 -10.49 24.86
N ASP A 129 -3.39 -11.66 25.31
CA ASP A 129 -3.44 -12.01 26.73
C ASP A 129 -2.04 -12.29 27.31
N GLU A 130 -1.94 -12.20 28.64
CA GLU A 130 -0.68 -12.34 29.37
C GLU A 130 -0.05 -13.73 29.20
N ASP A 131 -0.86 -14.79 29.18
CA ASP A 131 -0.40 -16.17 28.99
C ASP A 131 0.23 -16.35 27.60
N THR A 132 -0.46 -15.91 26.54
CA THR A 132 0.06 -15.98 25.17
C THR A 132 1.35 -15.19 25.02
N LEU A 133 1.40 -13.95 25.54
CA LEU A 133 2.60 -13.12 25.48
C LEU A 133 3.77 -13.69 26.30
N ALA A 134 3.49 -14.38 27.40
CA ALA A 134 4.51 -15.06 28.22
C ALA A 134 5.14 -16.28 27.52
N THR A 135 4.49 -16.87 26.50
CA THR A 135 5.11 -17.95 25.70
C THR A 135 6.12 -17.44 24.67
N LEU A 136 6.15 -16.14 24.37
CA LEU A 136 7.05 -15.58 23.35
C LEU A 136 8.51 -15.64 23.80
N PRO A 137 9.43 -16.24 23.02
CA PRO A 137 10.79 -16.40 23.49
C PRO A 137 11.53 -15.04 23.57
N PRO A 138 12.12 -14.67 24.72
CA PRO A 138 12.77 -13.38 24.89
C PRO A 138 14.14 -13.33 24.16
N PRO A 139 14.60 -12.16 23.68
CA PRO A 139 13.99 -10.83 23.84
C PRO A 139 12.94 -10.50 22.78
N VAL A 140 11.79 -9.98 23.23
CA VAL A 140 10.79 -9.38 22.36
C VAL A 140 11.20 -7.93 22.02
N HIS A 141 11.51 -7.66 20.75
CA HIS A 141 12.01 -6.35 20.30
C HIS A 141 10.93 -5.28 20.06
N GLY A 142 9.67 -5.67 19.82
CA GLY A 142 8.56 -4.76 19.53
C GLY A 142 7.44 -5.47 18.78
N LEU A 143 6.20 -5.03 18.96
CA LEU A 143 5.00 -5.57 18.30
C LEU A 143 4.69 -4.77 17.03
N VAL A 144 4.16 -5.44 16.01
CA VAL A 144 3.45 -4.78 14.90
C VAL A 144 1.98 -5.20 14.93
N PHE A 145 1.07 -4.30 14.56
CA PHE A 145 -0.36 -4.55 14.47
C PHE A 145 -0.91 -4.07 13.13
N LEU A 146 -1.65 -4.94 12.44
CA LEU A 146 -2.51 -4.56 11.32
C LEU A 146 -3.95 -4.31 11.81
N TYR A 147 -4.49 -3.15 11.48
CA TYR A 147 -5.86 -2.75 11.82
C TYR A 147 -6.52 -2.00 10.65
N GLU A 148 -7.85 -1.96 10.64
CA GLU A 148 -8.61 -1.17 9.66
C GLU A 148 -8.44 0.33 9.95
N TYR A 149 -8.00 1.09 8.95
CA TYR A 149 -7.71 2.50 9.07
C TYR A 149 -8.99 3.33 9.23
N VAL A 150 -9.11 4.01 10.37
CA VAL A 150 -10.17 4.98 10.68
C VAL A 150 -9.56 6.38 10.72
N ALA A 151 -10.09 7.29 9.92
CA ALA A 151 -9.46 8.60 9.63
C ALA A 151 -9.45 9.63 10.78
N ASP A 152 -9.99 9.30 11.95
CA ASP A 152 -10.30 10.25 13.04
C ASP A 152 -9.63 9.89 14.40
N GLN A 153 -8.55 9.10 14.42
CA GLN A 153 -7.90 8.63 15.67
C GLN A 153 -6.43 9.04 15.84
N SER A 154 -6.10 10.32 15.61
CA SER A 154 -4.79 10.87 16.02
C SER A 154 -4.85 11.40 17.47
N PRO A 155 -4.31 10.70 18.48
CA PRO A 155 -4.24 11.25 19.83
C PRO A 155 -3.31 12.48 19.86
N GLU A 156 -3.74 13.53 20.55
CA GLU A 156 -3.08 14.86 20.53
C GLU A 156 -1.78 14.91 21.36
N VAL A 157 -1.42 13.82 22.03
CA VAL A 157 -0.33 13.76 23.02
C VAL A 157 1.03 13.59 22.34
N THR A 158 1.68 14.73 22.08
CA THR A 158 3.05 14.78 21.57
C THR A 158 4.05 14.80 22.72
N TYR A 159 4.88 13.76 22.84
CA TYR A 159 6.13 13.84 23.61
C TYR A 159 7.30 14.08 22.66
N PRO A 160 8.26 14.97 23.00
CA PRO A 160 9.50 15.10 22.23
C PRO A 160 10.38 13.86 22.48
N GLY A 161 10.15 12.82 21.68
CA GLY A 161 10.87 11.54 21.74
C GLY A 161 12.31 11.67 21.22
N HIS A 162 13.15 12.43 21.92
CA HIS A 162 14.53 12.73 21.53
C HIS A 162 15.40 11.48 21.30
N ASP A 163 15.12 10.38 22.02
CA ASP A 163 15.84 9.11 21.90
C ASP A 163 15.15 8.08 20.98
N VAL A 164 13.97 8.39 20.43
CA VAL A 164 13.18 7.45 19.61
C VAL A 164 13.38 7.73 18.12
N TRP A 165 13.91 6.74 17.39
CA TRP A 165 13.94 6.78 15.95
C TRP A 165 12.54 6.51 15.40
N PHE A 166 11.97 7.50 14.70
CA PHE A 166 10.63 7.43 14.14
C PHE A 166 10.62 8.06 12.74
N ALA A 167 10.00 7.37 11.79
CA ALA A 167 9.80 7.84 10.42
C ALA A 167 8.31 7.80 10.05
N ASN A 168 7.86 8.86 9.35
CA ASN A 168 6.51 8.92 8.79
C ASN A 168 6.39 8.15 7.48
N GLN A 169 5.15 7.78 7.15
CA GLN A 169 4.77 7.31 5.84
C GLN A 169 4.57 8.50 4.87
N THR A 170 5.41 8.55 3.85
CA THR A 170 5.38 9.59 2.79
C THR A 170 4.88 9.09 1.44
N THR A 171 4.56 7.79 1.35
CA THR A 171 4.13 7.11 0.12
C THR A 171 3.09 6.04 0.45
N HIS A 172 2.25 5.68 -0.52
CA HIS A 172 1.27 4.61 -0.34
C HIS A 172 1.95 3.24 -0.28
N ASN A 173 1.29 2.25 0.32
CA ASN A 173 1.73 0.84 0.45
C ASN A 173 3.02 0.55 1.24
N ALA A 174 3.85 1.55 1.56
CA ALA A 174 5.08 1.37 2.35
C ALA A 174 4.85 1.15 3.87
N CYS A 175 3.60 1.15 4.35
CA CYS A 175 3.23 1.06 5.77
C CYS A 175 3.92 -0.11 6.50
N ALA A 176 3.89 -1.31 5.91
CA ALA A 176 4.52 -2.52 6.44
C ALA A 176 6.01 -2.32 6.75
N THR A 177 6.78 -1.86 5.75
CA THR A 177 8.23 -1.64 5.90
C THR A 177 8.54 -0.45 6.82
N ILE A 178 7.71 0.59 6.85
CA ILE A 178 7.92 1.73 7.74
C ILE A 178 7.66 1.34 9.21
N ALA A 179 6.61 0.57 9.49
CA ALA A 179 6.38 0.01 10.82
C ALA A 179 7.53 -0.91 11.25
N LEU A 180 7.99 -1.79 10.35
CA LEU A 180 9.16 -2.65 10.60
C LEU A 180 10.43 -1.84 10.90
N LEU A 181 10.73 -0.81 10.10
CA LEU A 181 11.87 0.09 10.30
C LEU A 181 11.78 0.82 11.64
N ASN A 182 10.59 1.30 12.00
CA ASN A 182 10.32 1.93 13.29
C ASN A 182 10.58 0.99 14.49
N ILE A 183 10.45 -0.33 14.35
CA ILE A 183 10.85 -1.30 15.40
C ILE A 183 12.38 -1.50 15.38
N ILE A 184 12.94 -1.97 14.26
CA ILE A 184 14.34 -2.43 14.22
C ILE A 184 15.34 -1.30 14.48
N MET A 185 15.02 -0.05 14.11
CA MET A 185 15.89 1.09 14.36
C MET A 185 15.95 1.48 15.84
N ASN A 186 15.02 1.03 16.67
CA ASN A 186 15.01 1.26 18.13
C ASN A 186 15.50 0.03 18.94
N ALA A 187 15.60 -1.14 18.31
CA ALA A 187 16.02 -2.37 18.97
C ALA A 187 17.52 -2.40 19.29
N GLU A 188 17.90 -2.03 20.52
CA GLU A 188 19.31 -1.94 20.97
C GLU A 188 20.12 -3.25 20.83
N ARG A 189 19.47 -4.39 21.05
CA ARG A 189 20.12 -5.72 21.02
C ARG A 189 20.16 -6.37 19.63
N LEU A 190 19.64 -5.70 18.60
CA LEU A 190 19.46 -6.27 17.27
C LEU A 190 20.66 -5.97 16.36
N SER A 191 21.17 -6.98 15.67
CA SER A 191 22.31 -6.80 14.77
C SER A 191 21.86 -6.22 13.42
N LEU A 192 21.94 -4.90 13.30
CA LEU A 192 21.68 -4.18 12.04
C LEU A 192 22.86 -4.33 11.07
N GLY A 193 22.59 -4.66 9.80
CA GLY A 193 23.58 -4.72 8.73
C GLY A 193 24.18 -3.37 8.37
N GLU A 194 25.31 -3.37 7.65
CA GLU A 194 26.10 -2.15 7.37
C GLU A 194 25.29 -1.03 6.69
N LYS A 195 24.56 -1.34 5.62
CA LYS A 195 23.68 -0.38 4.92
C LYS A 195 22.65 0.25 5.86
N LEU A 196 22.05 -0.57 6.73
CA LEU A 196 21.02 -0.14 7.67
C LEU A 196 21.60 0.70 8.82
N ARG A 197 22.81 0.37 9.31
CA ARG A 197 23.55 1.21 10.27
C ARG A 197 23.91 2.57 9.69
N HIS A 198 24.42 2.60 8.45
CA HIS A 198 24.73 3.85 7.74
C HIS A 198 23.48 4.71 7.58
N PHE A 199 22.39 4.10 7.08
CA PHE A 199 21.09 4.76 6.94
C PHE A 199 20.54 5.29 8.28
N LYS A 200 20.69 4.54 9.38
CA LYS A 200 20.31 5.00 10.73
C LYS A 200 21.13 6.21 11.18
N GLN A 201 22.44 6.22 10.89
CA GLN A 201 23.34 7.32 11.23
C GLN A 201 23.02 8.59 10.41
N GLU A 202 22.85 8.47 9.09
CA GLU A 202 22.47 9.59 8.21
C GLU A 202 21.09 10.17 8.53
N SER A 203 20.14 9.32 8.91
CA SER A 203 18.77 9.74 9.25
C SER A 203 18.61 10.27 10.68
N LYS A 204 19.65 10.20 11.52
CA LYS A 204 19.55 10.50 12.96
C LYS A 204 18.98 11.90 13.21
N ASP A 205 19.53 12.92 12.56
CA ASP A 205 19.18 14.33 12.80
C ASP A 205 18.06 14.84 11.88
N LEU A 206 17.49 13.97 11.04
CA LEU A 206 16.35 14.29 10.17
C LEU A 206 15.02 14.24 10.95
N SER A 207 14.08 15.11 10.59
CA SER A 207 12.71 15.04 11.09
C SER A 207 11.98 13.78 10.58
N PRO A 208 10.97 13.25 11.29
CA PRO A 208 10.28 12.02 10.89
C PRO A 208 9.71 12.00 9.44
N PRO A 209 9.17 13.11 8.88
CA PRO A 209 8.81 13.17 7.46
C PRO A 209 10.00 13.11 6.51
N LEU A 210 11.16 13.67 6.88
CA LEU A 210 12.39 13.59 6.08
C LEU A 210 13.00 12.19 6.13
N ARG A 211 12.94 11.50 7.28
CA ARG A 211 13.29 10.07 7.38
C ARG A 211 12.38 9.22 6.49
N GLY A 212 11.07 9.47 6.50
CA GLY A 212 10.10 8.85 5.61
C GLY A 212 10.43 9.05 4.13
N ASN A 213 10.76 10.28 3.73
CA ASN A 213 11.21 10.58 2.38
C ASN A 213 12.52 9.87 2.02
N MET A 214 13.46 9.74 2.97
CA MET A 214 14.72 9.01 2.77
C MET A 214 14.47 7.50 2.56
N ILE A 215 13.48 6.92 3.26
CA ILE A 215 13.01 5.54 3.02
C ILE A 215 12.42 5.42 1.61
N ASN A 216 11.49 6.31 1.24
CA ASN A 216 10.81 6.28 -0.06
C ASN A 216 11.78 6.33 -1.25
N ASN A 217 12.85 7.13 -1.16
CA ASN A 217 13.86 7.27 -2.20
C ASN A 217 14.95 6.19 -2.14
N SER A 218 14.90 5.26 -1.17
CA SER A 218 15.91 4.21 -1.01
C SER A 218 15.57 2.98 -1.86
N THR A 219 16.17 2.90 -3.05
CA THR A 219 15.97 1.78 -3.99
C THR A 219 16.19 0.41 -3.36
N TRP A 220 17.19 0.24 -2.48
CA TRP A 220 17.47 -1.05 -1.85
C TRP A 220 16.41 -1.46 -0.81
N ILE A 221 15.80 -0.50 -0.10
CA ILE A 221 14.68 -0.78 0.81
C ILE A 221 13.43 -1.12 -0.01
N ARG A 222 13.14 -0.36 -1.07
CA ARG A 222 12.01 -0.61 -1.97
C ARG A 222 12.12 -1.97 -2.68
N VAL A 223 13.32 -2.36 -3.12
CA VAL A 223 13.57 -3.70 -3.71
C VAL A 223 13.40 -4.80 -2.68
N ALA A 224 13.89 -4.63 -1.44
CA ALA A 224 13.66 -5.60 -0.37
C ALA A 224 12.15 -5.78 -0.09
N HIS A 225 11.41 -4.69 0.02
CA HIS A 225 9.95 -4.68 0.20
C HIS A 225 9.19 -5.34 -0.97
N ASN A 226 9.53 -5.00 -2.22
CA ASN A 226 8.88 -5.55 -3.42
C ASN A 226 9.34 -6.98 -3.79
N SER A 227 10.30 -7.58 -3.06
CA SER A 227 10.91 -8.86 -3.46
C SER A 227 9.95 -10.05 -3.52
N PHE A 228 8.84 -9.98 -2.79
CA PHE A 228 7.76 -10.99 -2.78
C PHE A 228 6.58 -10.62 -3.70
N ALA A 229 6.60 -9.44 -4.33
CA ALA A 229 5.54 -8.99 -5.22
C ALA A 229 5.61 -9.68 -6.58
N ARG A 230 4.45 -10.06 -7.13
CA ARG A 230 4.34 -10.55 -8.51
C ARG A 230 4.37 -9.36 -9.47
N ARG A 231 4.72 -9.59 -10.73
CA ARG A 231 4.72 -8.52 -11.76
C ARG A 231 3.34 -7.85 -11.91
N LEU A 232 2.25 -8.59 -11.69
CA LEU A 232 0.89 -8.03 -11.67
C LEU A 232 0.67 -7.03 -10.53
N ASP A 233 1.20 -7.30 -9.33
CA ASP A 233 1.01 -6.44 -8.16
C ASP A 233 1.80 -5.13 -8.34
N LEU A 234 2.99 -5.20 -8.94
CA LEU A 234 3.79 -4.04 -9.34
C LEU A 234 3.12 -3.20 -10.44
N LEU A 235 2.51 -3.85 -11.43
CA LEU A 235 1.73 -3.19 -12.49
C LEU A 235 0.49 -2.47 -11.92
N ASP A 236 -0.22 -3.10 -10.98
CA ASP A 236 -1.42 -2.51 -10.36
C ASP A 236 -1.06 -1.33 -9.44
N ALA A 237 0.02 -1.46 -8.65
CA ALA A 237 0.56 -0.35 -7.86
C ALA A 237 0.95 0.85 -8.74
N ALA A 238 1.63 0.60 -9.88
CA ALA A 238 1.99 1.64 -10.84
C ALA A 238 0.75 2.28 -11.51
N LEU A 239 -0.25 1.47 -11.89
CA LEU A 239 -1.50 1.95 -12.47
C LEU A 239 -2.30 2.79 -11.48
N SER A 240 -2.37 2.38 -10.22
CA SER A 240 -3.03 3.11 -9.13
C SER A 240 -2.35 4.46 -8.88
N LEU A 241 -1.01 4.49 -8.81
CA LEU A 241 -0.26 5.74 -8.69
C LEU A 241 -0.48 6.68 -9.89
N GLN A 242 -0.46 6.16 -11.12
CA GLN A 242 -0.76 6.95 -12.32
C GLN A 242 -2.18 7.52 -12.27
N ASN A 243 -3.17 6.70 -11.89
CA ASN A 243 -4.56 7.14 -11.73
C ASN A 243 -4.71 8.26 -10.69
N GLU A 244 -3.96 8.21 -9.59
CA GLU A 244 -3.92 9.30 -8.61
C GLU A 244 -3.37 10.60 -9.19
N VAL A 245 -2.23 10.55 -9.88
CA VAL A 245 -1.61 11.72 -10.51
C VAL A 245 -2.59 12.35 -11.52
N ASP A 246 -3.16 11.52 -12.40
CA ASP A 246 -4.20 11.90 -13.35
C ASP A 246 -5.41 12.58 -12.68
N ASN A 247 -5.86 12.04 -11.55
CA ASN A 247 -6.99 12.57 -10.79
C ASN A 247 -6.64 13.88 -10.04
N LYS A 248 -5.42 13.99 -9.50
CA LYS A 248 -4.87 15.22 -8.90
C LYS A 248 -4.77 16.33 -9.97
N GLU A 249 -4.27 16.03 -11.18
CA GLU A 249 -4.28 16.96 -12.32
C GLU A 249 -5.69 17.41 -12.73
N LYS A 250 -6.62 16.45 -12.90
CA LYS A 250 -8.02 16.74 -13.27
C LYS A 250 -8.69 17.63 -12.23
N ARG A 251 -8.46 17.37 -10.93
CA ARG A 251 -8.92 18.20 -9.82
C ARG A 251 -8.32 19.61 -9.88
N ALA A 252 -7.00 19.76 -10.05
CA ALA A 252 -6.32 21.06 -10.16
C ALA A 252 -6.79 21.89 -11.36
N ARG A 253 -6.95 21.28 -12.55
CA ARG A 253 -7.51 21.97 -13.72
C ARG A 253 -8.96 22.39 -13.49
N SER A 254 -9.76 21.57 -12.81
CA SER A 254 -11.15 21.89 -12.46
C SER A 254 -11.26 23.02 -11.42
N SER A 255 -10.38 23.06 -10.41
CA SER A 255 -10.38 24.09 -9.38
C SER A 255 -9.90 25.44 -9.94
N ALA A 256 -8.87 25.44 -10.80
CA ALA A 256 -8.44 26.64 -11.52
C ALA A 256 -9.55 27.20 -12.44
N ALA A 257 -10.25 26.34 -13.17
CA ALA A 257 -11.41 26.74 -13.98
C ALA A 257 -12.57 27.27 -13.10
N MET A 258 -12.81 26.66 -11.94
CA MET A 258 -13.84 27.10 -10.98
C MET A 258 -13.48 28.45 -10.35
N GLN A 259 -12.22 28.69 -9.99
CA GLN A 259 -11.72 29.98 -9.49
C GLN A 259 -11.89 31.10 -10.54
N ARG A 260 -11.55 30.83 -11.81
CA ARG A 260 -11.79 31.78 -12.92
C ARG A 260 -13.27 32.12 -13.11
N ARG A 261 -14.20 31.18 -12.85
CA ARG A 261 -15.66 31.41 -12.91
C ARG A 261 -16.22 32.07 -11.64
N ARG A 262 -15.62 31.83 -10.46
CA ARG A 262 -16.02 32.43 -9.18
C ARG A 262 -15.78 33.95 -9.10
N LYS A 263 -14.88 34.52 -9.91
CA LYS A 263 -14.76 35.99 -10.08
C LYS A 263 -16.01 36.69 -10.68
N LYS A 264 -17.14 35.99 -10.90
CA LYS A 264 -18.39 36.57 -11.44
C LYS A 264 -19.68 36.35 -10.62
N LYS A 265 -19.70 35.59 -9.51
CA LYS A 265 -20.90 35.42 -8.65
C LYS A 265 -20.55 35.07 -7.17
N PRO A 266 -21.38 35.48 -6.18
CA PRO A 266 -21.11 35.25 -4.76
C PRO A 266 -21.22 33.77 -4.33
N LYS A 267 -20.57 33.41 -3.21
CA LYS A 267 -20.46 32.04 -2.69
C LYS A 267 -21.76 31.52 -2.06
N LYS A 268 -22.11 30.26 -2.37
CA LYS A 268 -22.49 29.27 -1.34
C LYS A 268 -21.49 28.13 -1.41
N GLU A 269 -21.08 27.61 -0.25
CA GLU A 269 -20.16 26.48 -0.15
C GLU A 269 -20.92 25.20 0.20
N ARG A 270 -20.58 24.11 -0.48
CA ARG A 270 -20.93 22.75 -0.10
C ARG A 270 -19.65 21.94 -0.22
N VAL A 271 -19.12 21.51 0.91
CA VAL A 271 -18.08 20.47 0.94
C VAL A 271 -18.71 19.18 0.42
N LYS A 272 -18.03 18.50 -0.50
CA LYS A 272 -18.36 17.12 -0.87
C LYS A 272 -17.21 16.24 -0.42
N ALA A 273 -17.44 15.42 0.59
CA ALA A 273 -16.57 14.30 0.90
C ALA A 273 -16.49 13.39 -0.34
N GLY A 274 -15.27 13.04 -0.75
CA GLY A 274 -15.05 12.05 -1.79
C GLY A 274 -15.02 10.67 -1.14
N LYS A 275 -16.06 9.86 -1.34
CA LYS A 275 -16.05 8.46 -0.91
C LYS A 275 -15.09 7.69 -1.83
N SER A 276 -13.98 7.19 -1.28
CA SER A 276 -13.20 6.10 -1.87
C SER A 276 -14.00 4.78 -1.81
N GLY A 277 -13.55 3.75 -2.52
CA GLY A 277 -14.31 2.51 -2.74
C GLY A 277 -14.61 1.71 -1.47
N ASP A 278 -15.54 0.75 -1.57
CA ASP A 278 -16.06 -0.06 -0.46
C ASP A 278 -15.07 -1.14 0.08
N THR A 279 -13.77 -0.98 -0.11
CA THR A 279 -12.72 -1.85 0.46
C THR A 279 -12.11 -1.18 1.69
N PRO A 280 -12.10 -1.83 2.87
CA PRO A 280 -11.39 -1.30 4.03
C PRO A 280 -9.90 -1.18 3.73
N ALA A 281 -9.32 -0.02 4.02
CA ALA A 281 -7.87 0.16 3.97
C ALA A 281 -7.28 -0.31 5.30
N TYR A 282 -6.24 -1.15 5.25
CA TYR A 282 -5.54 -1.58 6.45
C TYR A 282 -4.24 -0.81 6.65
N HIS A 283 -3.81 -0.64 7.89
CA HIS A 283 -2.60 0.10 8.24
C HIS A 283 -1.80 -0.60 9.34
N PHE A 284 -0.47 -0.44 9.30
CA PHE A 284 0.45 -1.05 10.25
C PHE A 284 0.93 -0.02 11.28
N ILE A 285 0.76 -0.32 12.57
CA ILE A 285 1.37 0.41 13.69
C ILE A 285 2.44 -0.47 14.35
N ALA A 286 3.56 0.14 14.72
CA ALA A 286 4.58 -0.47 15.55
C ALA A 286 4.45 -0.04 17.03
N PHE A 287 4.79 -0.93 17.95
CA PHE A 287 4.94 -0.66 19.38
C PHE A 287 6.32 -1.14 19.82
N VAL A 288 7.12 -0.27 20.44
CA VAL A 288 8.51 -0.59 20.78
C VAL A 288 8.89 -0.13 22.20
N PRO A 289 9.55 -0.99 23.00
CA PRO A 289 10.17 -0.55 24.25
C PRO A 289 11.46 0.23 23.95
N VAL A 290 11.56 1.45 24.47
CA VAL A 290 12.78 2.28 24.44
C VAL A 290 13.06 2.78 25.85
N GLY A 291 14.21 2.41 26.40
CA GLY A 291 14.52 2.60 27.83
C GLY A 291 13.46 1.94 28.72
N GLN A 292 12.84 2.73 29.61
CA GLN A 292 11.77 2.28 30.52
C GLN A 292 10.36 2.63 30.03
N GLN A 293 10.17 2.92 28.74
CA GLN A 293 8.89 3.36 28.17
C GLN A 293 8.49 2.54 26.95
N VAL A 294 7.19 2.42 26.70
CA VAL A 294 6.63 1.79 25.50
C VAL A 294 6.03 2.87 24.60
N TRP A 295 6.42 2.85 23.33
CA TRP A 295 6.07 3.86 22.34
C TRP A 295 5.25 3.29 21.20
N GLN A 296 4.14 3.96 20.85
CA GLN A 296 3.40 3.76 19.61
C GLN A 296 4.06 4.55 18.48
N LEU A 297 4.41 3.86 17.40
CA LEU A 297 5.03 4.40 16.20
C LEU A 297 4.12 4.15 14.99
N ASP A 298 3.14 5.03 14.83
CA ASP A 298 2.25 5.09 13.68
C ASP A 298 2.85 6.00 12.59
N GLY A 299 3.15 5.46 11.41
CA GLY A 299 3.70 6.23 10.29
C GLY A 299 2.79 7.38 9.80
N LEU A 300 1.47 7.33 10.05
CA LEU A 300 0.52 8.39 9.66
C LEU A 300 0.32 9.46 10.75
N SER A 301 0.73 9.20 11.99
CA SER A 301 0.68 10.15 13.11
C SER A 301 1.80 11.18 13.05
N SER A 302 1.56 12.38 13.57
CA SER A 302 2.53 13.50 13.53
C SER A 302 3.80 13.26 14.37
N ALA A 303 3.72 12.42 15.39
CA ALA A 303 4.77 12.18 16.38
C ALA A 303 4.65 10.78 16.99
N PRO A 304 5.72 10.23 17.60
CA PRO A 304 5.63 9.01 18.40
C PRO A 304 4.85 9.28 19.70
N VAL A 305 4.01 8.33 20.12
CA VAL A 305 3.16 8.47 21.32
C VAL A 305 3.66 7.55 22.42
N CYS A 306 3.98 8.10 23.59
CA CYS A 306 4.35 7.30 24.76
C CYS A 306 3.07 6.73 25.41
N ILE A 307 2.94 5.41 25.46
CA ILE A 307 1.75 4.72 26.00
C ILE A 307 1.87 4.54 27.52
N GLY A 308 3.09 4.33 28.02
CA GLY A 308 3.32 4.09 29.44
C GLY A 308 4.72 3.60 29.75
N LYS A 309 4.92 3.18 31.00
CA LYS A 309 6.17 2.56 31.46
C LYS A 309 6.23 1.10 31.03
N SER A 310 7.40 0.68 30.55
CA SER A 310 7.72 -0.74 30.38
C SER A 310 7.95 -1.36 31.76
N LEU A 311 7.34 -2.51 32.03
CA LEU A 311 7.56 -3.24 33.29
C LEU A 311 8.94 -3.92 33.25
N SER A 312 9.92 -3.23 33.84
CA SER A 312 11.31 -3.70 34.04
C SER A 312 11.44 -4.89 35.03
N SER A 313 10.39 -5.68 35.22
CA SER A 313 10.33 -6.84 36.14
C SER A 313 10.34 -8.20 35.43
N MET A 314 10.19 -8.27 34.11
CA MET A 314 10.73 -9.41 33.36
C MET A 314 12.25 -9.28 33.32
N SER A 315 12.91 -9.80 34.36
CA SER A 315 14.35 -9.75 34.52
C SER A 315 15.04 -10.47 33.37
N PHE A 316 15.71 -9.70 32.50
CA PHE A 316 16.88 -10.20 31.79
C PHE A 316 18.02 -10.42 32.80
N SER A 317 17.88 -11.46 33.61
CA SER A 317 18.95 -11.90 34.48
C SER A 317 20.15 -12.31 33.63
N SER A 318 21.32 -11.79 34.00
CA SER A 318 22.60 -12.23 33.44
C SER A 318 22.72 -13.74 33.59
N PRO A 319 23.26 -14.48 32.60
CA PRO A 319 23.93 -15.72 32.90
C PRO A 319 25.18 -15.34 33.71
N ALA A 320 25.06 -15.42 35.03
CA ALA A 320 26.21 -15.48 35.90
C ALA A 320 26.68 -16.94 35.90
N LEU A 321 27.69 -17.23 35.06
CA LEU A 321 28.77 -18.23 35.18
C LEU A 321 29.45 -18.43 33.81
#